data_AF-A0A0F9TKL3-F1
#
_entry.id   AF-A0A0F9TKL3-F1
#
_cell.length_a   1.000
_cell.length_b   1.000
_cell.length_c   1.000
_cell.angle_alpha   90.00
_cell.angle_beta   90.00
_cell.angle_gamma   90.00
#
_symmetry.space_group_name_H-M   'P 1'
#
loop_
_entity.id
_entity.type
_entity.pdbx_description
1 polymer ?
#
loop_
_entity_poly.entity_id
_entity_poly.type
_entity_poly.pdbx_seq_one_letter_code
_entity_poly.pdbx_strand_id
1 'polypeptide(L)'
;MIRRISLYIFASTFLLMAACTQFPALDSRATPELLAADYPALVPIDPLLATATAGQIDTVKTETALTGRVAGLQARAARLRGSVLSRAEKQRLAQGLR
;
A
#
# COMPACT_ATOMS: atom_id res chain seq x y z
N MET A 1 25.57 -6.16 -39.03
CA MET A 1 24.54 -6.39 -37.98
C MET A 1 24.71 -7.73 -37.26
N ILE A 2 24.82 -8.85 -38.00
CA ILE A 2 24.97 -10.22 -37.47
C ILE A 2 26.14 -10.39 -36.47
N ARG A 3 27.29 -9.76 -36.74
CA ARG A 3 28.47 -9.83 -35.86
C ARG A 3 28.28 -9.10 -34.51
N ARG A 4 27.42 -8.09 -34.45
CA ARG A 4 27.06 -7.40 -33.19
C ARG A 4 26.05 -8.23 -32.39
N ILE A 5 25.07 -8.83 -33.07
CA ILE A 5 24.07 -9.71 -32.46
C ILE A 5 24.74 -10.95 -31.84
N SER A 6 25.68 -11.57 -32.55
CA SER A 6 26.45 -12.71 -32.02
C SER A 6 27.30 -12.33 -30.80
N LEU A 7 27.89 -11.13 -30.77
CA LEU A 7 28.63 -10.63 -29.61
C LEU A 7 27.72 -10.44 -28.38
N TYR A 8 26.52 -9.87 -28.57
CA TYR A 8 25.56 -9.68 -27.49
C TYR A 8 24.97 -10.99 -26.96
N ILE A 9 24.72 -11.96 -27.84
CA ILE A 9 24.28 -13.31 -27.44
C ILE A 9 25.37 -13.99 -26.59
N PHE A 10 26.62 -13.96 -27.05
CA PHE A 10 27.73 -14.57 -26.32
C PHE A 10 27.95 -13.93 -24.95
N ALA A 11 27.89 -12.60 -24.87
CA ALA A 11 27.99 -11.86 -23.61
C ALA A 11 26.86 -12.18 -22.63
N SER A 12 25.62 -12.29 -23.13
CA SER A 12 24.45 -12.66 -22.30
C SER A 12 24.58 -14.07 -21.73
N THR A 13 24.97 -15.05 -22.55
CA THR A 13 25.18 -16.44 -22.12
C THR A 13 26.25 -16.54 -21.03
N PHE A 14 27.34 -15.79 -21.14
CA PHE A 14 28.38 -15.76 -20.12
C PHE A 14 27.88 -15.19 -18.79
N LEU A 15 27.03 -14.15 -18.84
CA LEU A 15 26.45 -13.53 -17.65
C LEU A 15 25.44 -14.44 -16.94
N LEU A 16 24.64 -15.20 -17.71
CA LEU A 16 23.70 -16.19 -17.19
C LEU A 16 24.42 -17.35 -16.48
N MET A 17 25.56 -17.81 -17.01
CA MET A 17 26.37 -18.83 -16.31
C MET A 17 27.01 -18.29 -15.02
N ALA A 18 27.38 -17.00 -14.96
CA ALA A 18 27.90 -16.39 -13.75
C ALA A 18 26.82 -16.17 -12.66
N ALA A 19 25.55 -16.04 -13.03
CA ALA A 19 24.45 -15.93 -12.07
C ALA A 19 24.16 -17.25 -11.33
N CYS A 20 24.63 -18.39 -11.85
CA CYS A 20 24.56 -19.70 -11.20
C CYS A 20 25.81 -20.02 -10.36
N THR A 21 26.68 -19.05 -10.05
CA THR A 21 27.86 -19.32 -9.23
C THR A 21 27.51 -19.57 -7.77
N GLN A 22 28.24 -20.52 -7.20
CA GLN A 22 28.26 -20.95 -5.80
C GLN A 22 28.10 -19.81 -4.78
N PHE A 23 27.19 -20.01 -3.83
CA PHE A 23 27.12 -19.20 -2.61
C PHE A 23 28.50 -19.19 -1.95
N PRO A 24 29.07 -18.02 -1.63
CA PRO A 24 30.40 -17.95 -1.04
C PRO A 24 30.40 -18.73 0.28
N ALA A 25 31.47 -19.48 0.56
CA ALA A 25 31.60 -20.21 1.82
C ALA A 25 31.50 -19.22 2.99
N LEU A 26 30.36 -19.20 3.69
CA LEU A 26 30.20 -18.40 4.91
C LEU A 26 30.94 -19.02 6.09
N ASP A 27 31.34 -20.28 5.98
CA ASP A 27 32.09 -21.01 7.01
C ASP A 27 33.40 -20.29 7.37
N SER A 28 34.01 -19.57 6.43
CA SER A 28 35.22 -18.76 6.67
C SER A 28 34.98 -17.57 7.61
N ARG A 29 33.72 -17.18 7.86
CA ARG A 29 33.34 -16.10 8.77
C ARG A 29 32.86 -16.60 10.13
N ALA A 30 32.58 -17.90 10.26
CA ALA A 30 32.21 -18.49 11.54
C ALA A 30 33.49 -18.83 12.31
N THR A 31 33.81 -18.05 13.34
CA THR A 31 34.96 -18.35 14.18
C THR A 31 34.64 -19.56 15.09
N PRO A 32 35.65 -20.31 15.56
CA PRO A 32 35.44 -21.43 16.48
C PRO A 32 34.66 -21.01 17.73
N GLU A 33 34.89 -19.79 18.21
CA GLU A 33 34.20 -19.21 19.37
C GLU A 33 32.72 -18.96 19.08
N LEU A 34 32.37 -18.51 17.87
CA LEU A 34 30.97 -18.30 17.46
C LEU A 34 30.21 -19.63 17.33
N LEU A 35 30.88 -20.69 16.86
CA LEU A 35 30.29 -22.02 16.73
C LEU A 35 30.09 -22.73 18.08
N ALA A 36 30.94 -22.40 19.06
CA ALA A 36 30.86 -22.92 20.41
C ALA A 36 30.00 -22.04 21.35
N ALA A 37 29.52 -20.89 20.88
CA ALA A 37 28.71 -19.98 21.68
C ALA A 37 27.32 -20.56 21.95
N ASP A 38 26.77 -20.25 23.12
CA ASP A 38 25.39 -20.58 23.43
C ASP A 38 24.43 -19.90 22.45
N TYR A 39 23.35 -20.61 22.13
CA TYR A 39 22.30 -20.05 21.29
C TYR A 39 21.65 -18.84 21.99
N PRO A 40 21.39 -17.73 21.29
CA PRO A 40 20.81 -16.55 21.90
C PRO A 40 19.42 -16.84 22.46
N ALA A 41 19.05 -16.13 23.52
CA ALA A 41 17.69 -16.19 24.06
C ALA A 41 16.68 -15.75 22.99
N LEU A 42 15.72 -16.61 22.68
CA LEU A 42 14.62 -16.29 21.79
C LEU A 42 13.68 -15.29 22.49
N VAL A 43 13.45 -14.15 21.85
CA VAL A 43 12.47 -13.17 22.31
C VAL A 43 11.08 -13.56 21.79
N PRO A 44 10.05 -13.66 22.65
CA PRO A 44 8.70 -13.99 22.22
C PRO A 44 8.15 -12.97 21.22
N ILE A 45 7.48 -13.47 20.17
CA ILE A 45 6.89 -12.62 19.11
C ILE A 45 5.48 -12.14 19.45
N ASP A 46 4.81 -12.74 20.45
CA ASP A 46 3.44 -12.42 20.84
C ASP A 46 3.18 -10.92 21.11
N PRO A 47 4.07 -10.15 21.77
CA PRO A 47 3.86 -8.72 21.97
C PRO A 47 3.80 -7.93 20.66
N LEU A 48 4.56 -8.34 19.64
CA LEU A 48 4.54 -7.72 18.31
C LEU A 48 3.23 -8.05 17.58
N LEU A 49 2.75 -9.29 17.69
CA LEU A 49 1.48 -9.72 17.10
C LEU A 49 0.28 -9.03 17.76
N ALA A 50 0.31 -8.83 19.08
CA ALA A 50 -0.71 -8.08 19.79
C ALA A 50 -0.80 -6.62 19.30
N THR A 51 0.36 -5.99 19.08
CA THR A 51 0.45 -4.62 18.56
C THR A 51 -0.06 -4.53 17.11
N ALA A 52 0.29 -5.51 16.27
CA ALA A 52 -0.18 -5.57 14.88
C ALA A 52 -1.71 -5.71 14.80
N THR A 53 -2.30 -6.52 15.69
CA THR A 53 -3.75 -6.75 15.75
C THR A 53 -4.50 -5.48 16.16
N ALA A 54 -3.96 -4.69 17.09
CA ALA A 54 -4.57 -3.43 17.54
C ALA A 54 -4.61 -2.35 16.44
N GLY A 55 -3.67 -2.40 15.48
CA GLY A 55 -3.62 -1.50 14.33
C GLY A 55 -4.51 -1.92 13.16
N GLN A 56 -5.18 -3.07 13.25
CA GLN A 56 -5.94 -3.63 12.14
C GLN A 56 -7.29 -2.92 11.99
N ILE A 57 -7.61 -2.51 10.76
CA ILE A 57 -8.92 -1.94 10.45
C ILE A 57 -9.95 -3.07 10.43
N ASP A 58 -10.98 -2.94 11.27
CA ASP A 58 -12.21 -3.72 11.15
C ASP A 58 -12.94 -3.27 9.88
N THR A 59 -12.85 -4.08 8.83
CA THR A 59 -13.36 -3.77 7.49
C THR A 59 -14.87 -3.62 7.49
N VAL A 60 -15.60 -4.50 8.19
CA VAL A 60 -17.07 -4.50 8.25
C VAL A 60 -17.57 -3.24 8.97
N LYS A 61 -16.99 -2.93 10.12
CA LYS A 61 -17.34 -1.72 10.88
C LYS A 61 -17.01 -0.45 10.10
N THR A 62 -15.85 -0.43 9.44
CA THR A 62 -15.40 0.73 8.65
C THR A 62 -16.28 0.95 7.43
N GLU A 63 -16.62 -0.11 6.70
CA GLU A 63 -17.53 -0.04 5.56
C GLU A 63 -18.92 0.46 5.98
N THR A 64 -19.47 -0.07 7.08
CA THR A 64 -20.77 0.37 7.62
C THR A 64 -20.75 1.85 7.99
N ALA A 65 -19.67 2.32 8.63
CA ALA A 65 -19.52 3.73 8.98
C ALA A 65 -19.39 4.64 7.74
N LEU A 66 -18.64 4.22 6.73
CA LEU A 66 -18.44 4.99 5.50
C LEU A 66 -19.72 5.05 4.66
N THR A 67 -20.41 3.93 4.46
CA THR A 67 -21.67 3.86 3.71
C THR A 67 -22.74 4.75 4.34
N GLY A 68 -22.90 4.71 5.67
CA GLY A 68 -23.81 5.60 6.39
C GLY A 68 -23.47 7.09 6.21
N ARG A 69 -22.18 7.45 6.25
CA ARG A 69 -21.73 8.82 5.99
C ARG A 69 -22.04 9.27 4.57
N VAL A 70 -21.78 8.41 3.57
CA VAL A 70 -22.08 8.68 2.16
C VAL A 70 -23.57 8.93 1.96
N ALA A 71 -24.44 8.07 2.51
CA ALA A 71 -25.88 8.23 2.44
C ALA A 71 -26.35 9.56 3.06
N GLY A 72 -25.81 9.91 4.24
CA GLY A 72 -26.10 11.18 4.90
C GLY A 72 -25.69 12.40 4.09
N LEU A 73 -24.51 12.36 3.45
CA LEU A 73 -24.03 13.44 2.57
C LEU A 73 -24.89 13.57 1.31
N GLN A 74 -25.27 12.46 0.69
CA GLN A 74 -26.16 12.45 -0.49
C GLN A 74 -27.54 13.04 -0.16
N ALA A 75 -28.12 12.67 0.99
CA ALA A 75 -29.40 13.23 1.44
C ALA A 75 -29.33 14.75 1.65
N ARG A 76 -28.24 15.25 2.25
CA ARG A 76 -28.00 16.70 2.41
C ARG A 76 -27.87 17.39 1.06
N ALA A 77 -27.10 16.82 0.14
CA ALA A 77 -26.94 17.37 -1.21
C ALA A 77 -28.26 17.41 -1.97
N ALA A 78 -29.11 16.39 -1.86
CA ALA A 78 -30.43 16.37 -2.48
C ALA A 78 -31.32 17.52 -1.97
N ARG A 79 -31.30 17.80 -0.66
CA ARG A 79 -32.03 18.94 -0.07
C ARG A 79 -31.52 20.28 -0.60
N LEU A 80 -30.20 20.43 -0.73
CA LEU A 80 -29.58 21.66 -1.22
C LEU A 80 -29.82 21.91 -2.73
N ARG A 81 -30.03 20.84 -3.53
CA ARG A 81 -30.32 20.96 -4.96
C ARG A 81 -31.75 21.41 -5.27
N GLY A 82 -32.65 21.39 -4.28
CA GLY A 82 -34.01 21.93 -4.44
C GLY A 82 -33.99 23.44 -4.67
N SER A 83 -35.04 23.98 -5.31
CA SER A 83 -35.15 25.44 -5.42
C SER A 83 -35.47 26.05 -4.06
N VAL A 84 -34.49 26.70 -3.45
CA VAL A 84 -34.64 27.43 -2.17
C VAL A 84 -35.58 28.63 -2.31
N LEU A 85 -35.66 29.20 -3.51
CA LEU A 85 -36.54 30.32 -3.83
C LEU A 85 -37.74 29.86 -4.65
N SER A 86 -38.93 30.28 -4.22
CA SER A 86 -40.16 30.21 -5.01
C SER A 86 -40.03 31.03 -6.29
N ARG A 87 -40.91 30.76 -7.27
CA ARG A 87 -40.92 31.49 -8.55
C ARG A 87 -41.13 33.00 -8.35
N ALA A 88 -41.98 33.38 -7.40
CA ALA A 88 -42.26 34.77 -7.06
C ALA A 88 -41.05 35.47 -6.43
N GLU A 89 -40.32 34.79 -5.54
CA GLU A 89 -39.08 35.32 -4.94
C GLU A 89 -37.98 35.50 -5.99
N LYS A 90 -37.84 34.54 -6.93
CA LYS A 90 -36.91 34.68 -8.07
C LYS A 90 -37.25 35.88 -8.95
N GLN A 91 -38.53 36.13 -9.22
CA GLN A 91 -38.97 37.29 -9.99
C GLN A 91 -38.70 38.61 -9.26
N ARG A 92 -38.95 38.69 -7.95
CA ARG A 92 -38.62 39.87 -7.14
C ARG A 92 -37.13 40.17 -7.14
N LEU A 93 -36.28 39.16 -6.97
CA LEU A 93 -34.83 39.33 -7.00
C LEU A 93 -34.35 39.81 -8.37
N ALA A 94 -34.87 39.23 -9.46
CA ALA A 94 -34.51 39.63 -10.82
C ALA A 94 -34.97 41.06 -11.19
N GLN A 95 -36.00 41.57 -10.52
CA GLN A 95 -36.44 42.96 -10.69
C GLN A 95 -35.55 43.93 -9.90
N GLY A 96 -35.06 43.55 -8.73
CA GLY A 96 -34.16 44.41 -7.92
C GLY A 96 -32.69 44.42 -8.35
N LEU A 97 -32.27 43.50 -9.22
CA LEU A 97 -30.92 43.45 -9.81
C LEU A 97 -30.80 44.24 -11.13
N ARG A 98 -31.90 44.82 -11.62
CA ARG A 98 -31.92 45.75 -12.76
C ARG A 98 -31.78 47.18 -12.27
#